data_AF-A0A522BE95-F1
#
_entry.id   AF-A0A522BE95-F1
#
_cell.length_a   1.000
_cell.length_b   1.000
_cell.length_c   1.000
_cell.angle_alpha   90.00
_cell.angle_beta   90.00
_cell.angle_gamma   90.00
#
_symmetry.space_group_name_H-M   'P 1'
#
loop_
_entity.id
_entity.type
_entity.pdbx_description
1 polymer ?
#
loop_
_entity_poly.entity_id
_entity_poly.type
_entity_poly.pdbx_seq_one_letter_code
_entity_poly.pdbx_strand_id
1 'polypeptide(L)'
;MSLENSVQEMVDHLRTNRRFPKYQLERAIDAFMCPFIKEYLEKSYKADVIYAAAEVPFKKDGNYQSTNADYLFGVMGTDPKWVLVELKTDMASLGEQQLMRYNTFLEKGARMDGIFGSIPDISKNSRAWKKYDSLLDSLTNIKMPENALVDIWYFVPECPKKLKYSPHPKIRFVCFNKMVDTFTSSQHPELWALVKPLIEELKTSA
;
A
#
# COMPACT_ATOMS: atom_id res chain seq x y z
N MET A 1 -11.13 -27.00 -16.71
CA MET A 1 -10.03 -26.20 -16.15
C MET A 1 -10.44 -25.81 -14.73
N SER A 2 -9.61 -26.08 -13.72
CA SER A 2 -9.91 -25.71 -12.32
C SER A 2 -9.65 -24.21 -12.10
N LEU A 3 -10.25 -23.63 -11.06
CA LEU A 3 -9.97 -22.25 -10.64
C LEU A 3 -8.47 -22.04 -10.38
N GLU A 4 -7.84 -23.00 -9.70
CA GLU A 4 -6.39 -23.00 -9.44
C GLU A 4 -5.57 -22.89 -10.73
N ASN A 5 -5.89 -23.70 -11.75
CA ASN A 5 -5.19 -23.65 -13.03
C ASN A 5 -5.38 -22.30 -13.72
N SER A 6 -6.58 -21.71 -13.65
CA SER A 6 -6.84 -20.39 -14.22
C SER A 6 -6.07 -19.29 -13.50
N VAL A 7 -5.97 -19.35 -12.16
CA VAL A 7 -5.17 -18.38 -11.39
C VAL A 7 -3.68 -18.56 -11.67
N GLN A 8 -3.19 -19.79 -11.77
CA GLN A 8 -1.80 -20.06 -12.14
C GLN A 8 -1.47 -19.48 -13.52
N GLU A 9 -2.33 -19.68 -14.51
CA GLU A 9 -2.16 -19.11 -15.86
C GLU A 9 -2.12 -17.57 -15.82
N MET A 10 -2.96 -16.94 -14.99
CA MET A 10 -2.91 -15.49 -14.76
C MET A 10 -1.55 -15.07 -14.17
N VAL A 11 -1.06 -15.76 -13.14
CA VAL A 11 0.24 -15.46 -12.53
C VAL A 11 1.39 -15.65 -13.51
N ASP A 12 1.35 -16.68 -14.36
CA ASP A 12 2.37 -16.93 -15.38
C ASP A 12 2.40 -15.83 -16.45
N HIS A 13 1.23 -15.29 -16.82
CA HIS A 13 1.15 -14.10 -17.67
C HIS A 13 1.76 -12.87 -17.00
N LEU A 14 1.48 -12.63 -15.71
CA LEU A 14 2.10 -11.52 -14.95
C LEU A 14 3.63 -11.64 -14.95
N ARG A 15 4.14 -12.86 -14.71
CA ARG A 15 5.57 -13.16 -14.71
C ARG A 15 6.23 -12.90 -16.07
N THR A 16 5.57 -13.33 -17.14
CA THR A 16 6.06 -13.14 -18.51
C THR A 16 6.07 -11.66 -18.89
N ASN A 17 4.94 -10.97 -18.65
CA ASN A 17 4.73 -9.59 -19.08
C ASN A 17 5.59 -8.58 -18.33
N ARG A 18 6.04 -8.89 -17.10
CA ARG A 18 7.00 -8.07 -16.34
C ARG A 18 8.22 -7.65 -17.15
N ARG A 19 8.67 -8.50 -18.09
CA ARG A 19 9.85 -8.24 -18.93
C ARG A 19 9.57 -7.30 -20.09
N PHE A 20 8.31 -6.97 -20.36
CA PHE A 20 7.95 -6.13 -21.49
C PHE A 20 8.12 -4.64 -21.17
N PRO A 21 8.57 -3.83 -22.14
CA PRO A 21 8.65 -2.39 -21.96
C PRO A 21 7.30 -1.80 -21.54
N LYS A 22 7.33 -0.87 -20.58
CA LYS A 22 6.16 -0.14 -20.07
C LYS A 22 5.10 -0.98 -19.36
N TYR A 23 5.31 -2.29 -19.15
CA TYR A 23 4.37 -3.10 -18.40
C TYR A 23 4.36 -2.68 -16.92
N GLN A 24 3.17 -2.44 -16.37
CA GLN A 24 3.00 -1.96 -15.00
C GLN A 24 2.61 -3.13 -14.09
N LEU A 25 3.61 -3.94 -13.73
CA LEU A 25 3.39 -5.10 -12.87
C LEU A 25 2.72 -4.72 -11.54
N GLU A 26 3.15 -3.62 -10.93
CA GLU A 26 2.57 -3.04 -9.70
C GLU A 26 1.04 -3.00 -9.74
N ARG A 27 0.46 -2.42 -10.80
CA ARG A 27 -1.00 -2.34 -10.98
C ARG A 27 -1.67 -3.68 -11.22
N ALA A 28 -0.95 -4.62 -11.82
CA ALA A 28 -1.51 -5.93 -12.15
C ALA A 28 -1.49 -6.89 -10.96
N ILE A 29 -0.50 -6.76 -10.06
CA ILE A 29 -0.39 -7.58 -8.84
C ILE A 29 -1.13 -6.97 -7.64
N ASP A 30 -1.50 -5.70 -7.72
CA ASP A 30 -2.20 -4.94 -6.68
C ASP A 30 -3.32 -5.74 -5.98
N ALA A 31 -4.28 -6.23 -6.77
CA ALA A 31 -5.42 -6.99 -6.26
C ALA A 31 -5.01 -8.32 -5.58
N PHE A 32 -3.90 -8.94 -6.02
CA PHE A 32 -3.39 -10.16 -5.39
C PHE A 32 -2.67 -9.87 -4.07
N MET A 33 -2.01 -8.71 -3.96
CA MET A 33 -1.18 -8.37 -2.80
C MET A 33 -1.98 -7.87 -1.60
N CYS A 34 -3.12 -7.19 -1.83
CA CYS A 34 -3.97 -6.65 -0.78
C CYS A 34 -4.27 -7.64 0.38
N PRO A 35 -4.76 -8.89 0.16
CA PRO A 35 -5.03 -9.82 1.25
C PRO A 35 -3.76 -10.22 2.04
N PHE A 36 -2.61 -10.36 1.38
CA PHE A 36 -1.36 -10.71 2.04
C PHE A 36 -0.76 -9.54 2.84
N ILE A 37 -0.90 -8.32 2.33
CA ILE A 37 -0.51 -7.10 3.04
C ILE A 37 -1.37 -6.96 4.30
N LYS A 38 -2.70 -7.15 4.20
CA LYS A 38 -3.60 -7.15 5.36
C LYS A 38 -3.13 -8.14 6.42
N GLU A 39 -2.94 -9.42 6.04
CA GLU A 39 -2.51 -10.46 6.99
C GLU A 39 -1.11 -10.17 7.58
N TYR A 40 -0.19 -9.60 6.79
CA TYR A 40 1.13 -9.20 7.26
C TYR A 40 1.03 -8.09 8.32
N LEU A 41 0.16 -7.10 8.11
CA LEU A 41 -0.10 -6.04 9.07
C LEU A 41 -0.73 -6.60 10.35
N GLU A 42 -1.69 -7.52 10.25
CA GLU A 42 -2.31 -8.17 11.42
C GLU A 42 -1.28 -8.86 12.30
N LYS A 43 -0.38 -9.64 11.70
CA LYS A 43 0.71 -10.31 12.43
C LYS A 43 1.69 -9.31 13.04
N SER A 44 1.98 -8.22 12.33
CA SER A 44 2.95 -7.20 12.77
C SER A 44 2.43 -6.37 13.93
N TYR A 45 1.16 -5.95 13.89
CA TYR A 45 0.53 -5.18 14.96
C TYR A 45 -0.06 -6.06 16.06
N LYS A 46 -0.21 -7.37 15.82
CA LYS A 46 -0.90 -8.32 16.71
C LYS A 46 -2.33 -7.86 17.03
N ALA A 47 -3.02 -7.38 16.00
CA ALA A 47 -4.34 -6.78 16.08
C ALA A 47 -5.10 -7.01 14.78
N ASP A 48 -6.43 -6.93 14.84
CA ASP A 48 -7.28 -7.01 13.65
C ASP A 48 -7.03 -5.80 12.74
N VAL A 49 -6.96 -6.04 11.43
CA VAL A 49 -6.75 -5.00 10.43
C VAL A 49 -7.90 -5.02 9.43
N ILE A 50 -8.47 -3.85 9.17
CA ILE A 50 -9.57 -3.67 8.22
C ILE A 50 -9.03 -2.94 6.98
N TYR A 51 -9.32 -3.48 5.80
CA TYR A 51 -9.09 -2.76 4.55
C TYR A 51 -10.09 -1.61 4.43
N ALA A 52 -9.58 -0.40 4.19
CA ALA A 52 -10.40 0.80 4.13
C ALA A 52 -10.68 1.25 2.70
N ALA A 53 -9.61 1.43 1.93
CA ALA A 53 -9.69 1.92 0.57
C ALA A 53 -8.38 1.65 -0.17
N ALA A 54 -8.46 1.64 -1.50
CA ALA A 54 -7.31 1.71 -2.39
C ALA A 54 -7.20 3.13 -2.96
N GLU A 55 -6.01 3.49 -3.45
CA GLU A 55 -5.76 4.75 -4.17
C GLU A 55 -6.18 5.99 -3.35
N VAL A 56 -5.83 5.99 -2.06
CA VAL A 56 -6.25 7.05 -1.12
C VAL A 56 -5.49 8.34 -1.43
N PRO A 57 -6.20 9.45 -1.71
CA PRO A 57 -5.59 10.71 -2.08
C PRO A 57 -4.87 11.34 -0.88
N PHE A 58 -3.63 11.72 -1.11
CA PHE A 58 -2.77 12.48 -0.22
C PHE A 58 -2.46 13.83 -0.89
N LYS A 59 -3.11 14.90 -0.42
CA LYS A 59 -3.03 16.23 -1.04
C LYS A 59 -1.59 16.74 -1.11
N LYS A 60 -1.23 17.36 -2.24
CA LYS A 60 0.04 18.06 -2.42
C LYS A 60 -0.08 19.48 -1.88
N ASP A 61 1.00 20.00 -1.33
CA ASP A 61 1.05 21.39 -0.87
C ASP A 61 0.88 22.38 -2.04
N GLY A 62 0.14 23.46 -1.79
CA GLY A 62 0.01 24.59 -2.72
C GLY A 62 -0.96 24.39 -3.89
N ASN A 63 -1.63 23.25 -4.02
CA ASN A 63 -2.69 23.05 -5.01
C ASN A 63 -3.74 22.02 -4.57
N TYR A 64 -4.68 21.69 -5.46
CA TYR A 64 -5.75 20.70 -5.22
C TYR A 64 -5.45 19.32 -5.81
N GLN A 65 -4.19 19.05 -6.18
CA GLN A 65 -3.77 17.75 -6.68
C GLN A 65 -3.37 16.85 -5.51
N SER A 66 -3.44 15.54 -5.72
CA SER A 66 -2.94 14.52 -4.79
C SER A 66 -1.84 13.68 -5.43
N THR A 67 -1.01 13.07 -4.59
CA THR A 67 -0.47 11.73 -4.85
C THR A 67 -1.38 10.71 -4.18
N ASN A 68 -1.39 9.47 -4.60
CA ASN A 68 -2.24 8.46 -3.98
C ASN A 68 -1.37 7.43 -3.26
N ALA A 69 -1.81 7.00 -2.08
CA ALA A 69 -1.31 5.78 -1.46
C ALA A 69 -2.06 4.58 -2.02
N ASP A 70 -1.36 3.49 -2.32
CA ASP A 70 -1.95 2.31 -2.95
C ASP A 70 -3.06 1.71 -2.07
N TYR A 71 -2.86 1.65 -0.75
CA TYR A 71 -3.89 1.24 0.20
C TYR A 71 -3.94 2.08 1.47
N LEU A 72 -5.10 2.03 2.12
CA LEU A 72 -5.32 2.43 3.49
C LEU A 72 -5.92 1.26 4.27
N PHE A 73 -5.36 1.01 5.45
CA PHE A 73 -5.86 0.04 6.41
C PHE A 73 -6.11 0.71 7.77
N GLY A 74 -7.07 0.18 8.52
CA GLY A 74 -7.30 0.51 9.93
C GLY A 74 -6.87 -0.64 10.83
N VAL A 75 -5.91 -0.40 11.72
CA VAL A 75 -5.51 -1.31 12.80
C VAL A 75 -6.44 -1.06 13.99
N MET A 76 -7.20 -2.08 14.35
CA MET A 76 -8.20 -2.03 15.41
C MET A 76 -7.55 -2.29 16.78
N GLY A 77 -8.26 -1.97 17.86
CA GLY A 77 -7.84 -2.30 19.23
C GLY A 77 -7.82 -1.09 20.16
N THR A 78 -7.03 -1.19 21.24
CA THR A 78 -6.94 -0.17 22.29
C THR A 78 -6.11 1.06 21.89
N ASP A 79 -5.18 0.91 20.94
CA ASP A 79 -4.40 1.99 20.32
C ASP A 79 -4.62 1.96 18.80
N PRO A 80 -5.81 2.37 18.31
CA PRO A 80 -6.16 2.27 16.91
C PRO A 80 -5.28 3.17 16.05
N LYS A 81 -4.89 2.69 14.87
CA LYS A 81 -4.03 3.41 13.92
C LYS A 81 -4.51 3.23 12.50
N TRP A 82 -4.24 4.23 11.68
CA TRP A 82 -4.35 4.12 10.24
C TRP A 82 -2.99 3.77 9.65
N VAL A 83 -2.98 2.99 8.58
CA VAL A 83 -1.76 2.60 7.89
C VAL A 83 -1.92 2.91 6.41
N LEU A 84 -1.16 3.88 5.92
CA LEU A 84 -0.98 4.09 4.49
C LEU A 84 0.04 3.09 3.99
N VAL A 85 -0.29 2.39 2.92
CA VAL A 85 0.58 1.39 2.31
C VAL A 85 0.91 1.78 0.87
N GLU A 86 2.18 1.68 0.55
CA GLU A 86 2.73 1.80 -0.79
C GLU A 86 3.26 0.45 -1.24
N LEU A 87 2.80 -0.01 -2.39
CA LEU A 87 3.28 -1.19 -3.07
C LEU A 87 4.22 -0.75 -4.20
N LYS A 88 5.45 -1.26 -4.22
CA LYS A 88 6.39 -1.01 -5.30
C LYS A 88 6.97 -2.33 -5.78
N THR A 89 6.94 -2.53 -7.10
CA THR A 89 7.53 -3.74 -7.72
C THR A 89 8.91 -3.48 -8.32
N ASP A 90 9.37 -2.24 -8.31
CA ASP A 90 10.66 -1.79 -8.80
C ASP A 90 11.22 -0.73 -7.85
N MET A 91 12.51 -0.81 -7.53
CA MET A 91 13.20 0.18 -6.70
C MET A 91 13.27 1.56 -7.37
N ALA A 92 13.29 1.63 -8.70
CA ALA A 92 13.27 2.88 -9.44
C ALA A 92 11.94 3.65 -9.29
N SER A 93 10.86 2.95 -8.91
CA SER A 93 9.54 3.55 -8.66
C SER A 93 9.42 4.25 -7.30
N LEU A 94 10.45 4.17 -6.45
CA LEU A 94 10.48 4.89 -5.17
C LEU A 94 10.70 6.39 -5.41
N GLY A 95 9.60 7.13 -5.51
CA GLY A 95 9.60 8.57 -5.73
C GLY A 95 10.06 9.38 -4.53
N GLU A 96 11.18 10.09 -4.68
CA GLU A 96 11.76 10.96 -3.65
C GLU A 96 10.76 11.98 -3.08
N GLN A 97 10.01 12.66 -3.95
CA GLN A 97 9.08 13.69 -3.51
C GLN A 97 7.96 13.13 -2.63
N GLN A 98 7.54 11.88 -2.87
CA GLN A 98 6.50 11.24 -2.07
C GLN A 98 7.04 10.85 -0.70
N LEU A 99 8.25 10.28 -0.64
CA LEU A 99 8.95 10.00 0.62
C LEU A 99 9.12 11.27 1.48
N MET A 100 9.54 12.40 0.87
CA MET A 100 9.66 13.67 1.59
C MET A 100 8.32 14.20 2.12
N ARG A 101 7.23 14.06 1.34
CA ARG A 101 5.88 14.44 1.79
C ARG A 101 5.44 13.61 2.99
N TYR A 102 5.59 12.29 2.91
CA TYR A 102 5.29 11.39 4.01
C TYR A 102 6.12 11.65 5.26
N ASN A 103 7.42 11.91 5.10
CA ASN A 103 8.26 12.29 6.21
C ASN A 103 7.80 13.58 6.88
N THR A 104 7.53 14.62 6.09
CA THR A 104 7.01 15.91 6.59
C THR A 104 5.70 15.74 7.36
N PHE A 105 4.83 14.87 6.85
CA PHE A 105 3.56 14.54 7.51
C PHE A 105 3.77 13.81 8.84
N LEU A 106 4.66 12.81 8.87
CA LEU A 106 5.02 12.07 10.09
C LEU A 106 5.76 12.93 11.14
N GLU A 107 6.54 13.93 10.72
CA GLU A 107 7.21 14.89 11.61
C GLU A 107 6.21 15.81 12.31
N LYS A 108 5.12 16.19 11.62
CA LYS A 108 4.05 17.03 12.15
C LYS A 108 3.04 16.27 13.04
N GLY A 109 3.30 15.00 13.34
CA GLY A 109 2.40 14.15 14.14
C GLY A 109 1.21 13.64 13.34
N ALA A 110 1.50 13.02 12.18
CA ALA A 110 0.54 12.45 11.24
C ALA A 110 -0.70 11.83 11.88
N ARG A 111 -1.87 12.36 11.52
CA ARG A 111 -3.20 11.90 11.95
C ARG A 111 -4.13 11.85 10.75
N MET A 112 -5.13 10.98 10.84
CA MET A 112 -6.01 10.72 9.69
C MET A 112 -6.91 11.90 9.33
N ASP A 113 -7.24 12.77 10.28
CA ASP A 113 -7.97 14.02 10.09
C ASP A 113 -7.24 14.98 9.13
N GLY A 114 -5.90 14.98 9.14
CA GLY A 114 -5.09 15.70 8.17
C GLY A 114 -5.25 15.19 6.73
N ILE A 115 -5.59 13.90 6.55
CA ILE A 115 -5.86 13.29 5.25
C ILE A 115 -7.34 13.50 4.90
N PHE A 116 -8.27 13.09 5.78
CA PHE A 116 -9.71 13.20 5.59
C PHE A 116 -10.15 14.64 5.33
N GLY A 117 -9.65 15.60 6.12
CA GLY A 117 -9.98 17.01 5.96
C GLY A 117 -9.55 17.59 4.60
N SER A 118 -8.58 16.95 3.93
CA SER A 118 -8.11 17.38 2.61
C SER A 118 -8.94 16.83 1.45
N ILE A 119 -9.68 15.74 1.65
CA ILE A 119 -10.48 15.07 0.62
C ILE A 119 -11.58 15.97 0.06
N PRO A 120 -12.39 16.68 0.87
CA PRO A 120 -13.42 17.60 0.37
C PRO A 120 -12.84 18.71 -0.52
N ASP A 121 -11.66 19.23 -0.20
CA ASP A 121 -11.00 20.26 -1.00
C ASP A 121 -10.62 19.75 -2.40
N ILE A 122 -10.10 18.51 -2.47
CA ILE A 122 -9.76 17.86 -3.73
C ILE A 122 -11.04 17.58 -4.52
N SER A 123 -12.07 17.03 -3.85
CA SER A 123 -13.35 16.67 -4.47
C SER A 123 -14.00 17.86 -5.17
N LYS A 124 -14.09 19.01 -4.49
CA LYS A 124 -14.67 20.25 -5.04
C LYS A 124 -13.97 20.76 -6.30
N ASN A 125 -12.69 20.43 -6.46
CA ASN A 125 -11.87 20.85 -7.60
C ASN A 125 -11.65 19.73 -8.63
N SER A 126 -12.38 18.61 -8.51
CA SER A 126 -12.25 17.44 -9.38
C SER A 126 -13.50 17.19 -10.21
N ARG A 127 -13.30 16.77 -11.47
CA ARG A 127 -14.40 16.24 -12.30
C ARG A 127 -14.92 14.89 -11.80
N ALA A 128 -14.18 14.23 -10.92
CA ALA A 128 -14.50 12.92 -10.36
C ALA A 128 -15.07 13.02 -8.93
N TRP A 129 -15.66 14.14 -8.53
CA TRP A 129 -16.20 14.39 -7.18
C TRP A 129 -17.04 13.22 -6.63
N LYS A 130 -17.89 12.59 -7.46
CA LYS A 130 -18.68 11.41 -7.05
C LYS A 130 -17.83 10.24 -6.53
N LYS A 131 -16.63 10.04 -7.05
CA LYS A 131 -15.71 9.00 -6.57
C LYS A 131 -15.15 9.34 -5.19
N TYR A 132 -14.93 10.62 -4.92
CA TYR A 132 -14.51 11.08 -3.60
C TYR A 132 -15.65 10.95 -2.59
N ASP A 133 -16.91 11.16 -2.99
CA ASP A 133 -18.05 10.89 -2.12
C ASP A 133 -18.10 9.40 -1.74
N SER A 134 -17.98 8.49 -2.71
CA SER A 134 -17.91 7.05 -2.42
C SER A 134 -16.73 6.66 -1.51
N LEU A 135 -15.59 7.33 -1.67
CA LEU A 135 -14.44 7.16 -0.78
C LEU A 135 -14.77 7.63 0.65
N LEU A 136 -15.33 8.83 0.81
CA LEU A 136 -15.72 9.37 2.12
C LEU A 136 -16.78 8.48 2.79
N ASP A 137 -17.76 7.99 2.04
CA ASP A 137 -18.75 7.05 2.54
C ASP A 137 -18.09 5.74 3.02
N SER A 138 -17.15 5.21 2.25
CA SER A 138 -16.41 3.99 2.64
C SER A 138 -15.61 4.21 3.93
N LEU A 139 -14.96 5.36 4.04
CA LEU A 139 -14.12 5.71 5.18
C LEU A 139 -14.91 5.99 6.47
N THR A 140 -16.03 6.70 6.36
CA THR A 140 -16.90 7.02 7.51
C THR A 140 -17.64 5.80 8.06
N ASN A 141 -17.87 4.78 7.22
CA ASN A 141 -18.47 3.51 7.65
C ASN A 141 -17.50 2.63 8.46
N ILE A 142 -16.19 2.90 8.40
CA ILE A 142 -15.19 2.21 9.20
C ILE A 142 -15.21 2.86 10.58
N LYS A 143 -15.58 2.08 11.62
CA LYS A 143 -15.66 2.54 13.01
C LYS A 143 -14.26 2.75 13.62
N MET A 144 -13.51 3.68 13.06
CA MET A 144 -12.15 4.04 13.43
C MET A 144 -12.09 5.55 13.75
N PRO A 145 -11.29 5.98 14.75
CA PRO A 145 -11.18 7.40 15.06
C PRO A 145 -10.52 8.17 13.92
N GLU A 146 -11.14 9.26 13.48
CA GLU A 146 -10.58 10.15 12.45
C GLU A 146 -9.30 10.85 12.92
N ASN A 147 -9.10 11.04 14.21
CA ASN A 147 -7.88 11.66 14.75
C ASN A 147 -6.79 10.64 15.11
N ALA A 148 -6.97 9.35 14.81
CA ALA A 148 -5.97 8.31 15.09
C ALA A 148 -4.67 8.58 14.32
N LEU A 149 -3.54 8.11 14.89
CA LEU A 149 -2.22 8.24 14.28
C LEU A 149 -2.14 7.47 12.96
N VAL A 150 -1.29 7.96 12.06
CA VAL A 150 -1.01 7.32 10.77
C VAL A 150 0.41 6.78 10.75
N ASP A 151 0.55 5.49 10.47
CA ASP A 151 1.81 4.85 10.09
C ASP A 151 1.90 4.71 8.56
N ILE A 152 3.12 4.66 8.02
CA ILE A 152 3.37 4.55 6.57
C ILE A 152 4.29 3.36 6.30
N TRP A 153 3.83 2.46 5.44
CA TRP A 153 4.48 1.20 5.12
C TRP A 153 4.74 1.09 3.63
N TYR A 154 5.99 0.81 3.26
CA TYR A 154 6.39 0.51 1.90
C TYR A 154 6.68 -0.98 1.75
N PHE A 155 5.97 -1.65 0.86
CA PHE A 155 6.27 -3.00 0.40
C PHE A 155 7.09 -2.90 -0.89
N VAL A 156 8.36 -3.27 -0.82
CA VAL A 156 9.37 -3.01 -1.86
C VAL A 156 10.14 -4.28 -2.20
N PRO A 157 10.76 -4.39 -3.39
CA PRO A 157 11.56 -5.58 -3.76
C PRO A 157 12.71 -5.84 -2.78
N GLU A 158 13.45 -4.78 -2.44
CA GLU A 158 14.59 -4.84 -1.54
C GLU A 158 14.58 -3.70 -0.53
N CYS A 159 15.20 -3.93 0.64
CA CYS A 159 15.36 -2.87 1.62
C CYS A 159 16.35 -1.82 1.10
N PRO A 160 15.97 -0.52 1.09
CA PRO A 160 16.90 0.52 0.68
C PRO A 160 18.10 0.57 1.64
N LYS A 161 19.30 0.25 1.15
CA LYS A 161 20.55 0.25 1.94
C LYS A 161 20.93 1.64 2.43
N LYS A 162 20.68 2.64 1.58
CA LYS A 162 20.73 4.06 1.88
C LYS A 162 19.56 4.69 1.14
N LEU A 163 18.65 5.32 1.88
CA LEU A 163 17.79 6.31 1.24
C LEU A 163 18.73 7.46 0.83
N LYS A 164 18.58 7.96 -0.39
CA LYS A 164 19.42 9.04 -0.93
C LYS A 164 19.34 10.32 -0.07
N TYR A 165 18.35 10.38 0.81
CA TYR A 165 18.07 11.45 1.76
C TYR A 165 17.93 10.84 3.16
N SER A 166 18.13 11.67 4.20
CA SER A 166 18.28 11.30 5.62
C SER A 166 17.47 10.06 6.03
N PRO A 167 18.01 9.13 6.84
CA PRO A 167 17.24 7.99 7.33
C PRO A 167 15.90 8.50 7.87
N HIS A 168 14.81 7.99 7.32
CA HIS A 168 13.44 8.36 7.70
C HIS A 168 12.96 7.34 8.74
N PRO A 169 13.29 7.50 10.04
CA PRO A 169 13.12 6.45 11.05
C PRO A 169 11.67 6.02 11.26
N LYS A 170 10.70 6.81 10.76
CA LYS A 170 9.27 6.59 10.96
C LYS A 170 8.59 5.83 9.80
N ILE A 171 9.19 5.78 8.60
CA ILE A 171 8.65 4.99 7.48
C ILE A 171 9.13 3.55 7.63
N ARG A 172 8.20 2.60 7.56
CA ARG A 172 8.52 1.17 7.66
C ARG A 172 8.66 0.57 6.26
N PHE A 173 9.78 -0.11 6.01
CA PHE A 173 10.01 -0.84 4.77
C PHE A 173 9.88 -2.33 5.01
N VAL A 174 8.94 -2.96 4.31
CA VAL A 174 8.78 -4.40 4.20
C VAL A 174 9.37 -4.83 2.87
N CYS A 175 10.45 -5.58 2.93
CA CYS A 175 11.20 -5.96 1.74
C CYS A 175 10.74 -7.35 1.34
N PHE A 176 10.25 -7.52 0.12
CA PHE A 176 9.75 -8.79 -0.38
C PHE A 176 10.75 -9.91 -0.19
N ASN A 177 12.03 -9.60 -0.39
CA ASN A 177 13.08 -10.58 -0.21
C ASN A 177 13.22 -11.18 1.18
N LYS A 178 12.81 -10.46 2.23
CA LYS A 178 12.78 -10.94 3.61
C LYS A 178 11.38 -11.40 4.02
N MET A 179 10.35 -10.75 3.48
CA MET A 179 8.95 -11.08 3.76
C MET A 179 8.67 -12.53 3.34
N VAL A 180 9.06 -12.94 2.14
CA VAL A 180 8.81 -14.30 1.61
C VAL A 180 9.47 -15.41 2.44
N ASP A 181 10.52 -15.11 3.19
CA ASP A 181 11.22 -16.05 4.07
C ASP A 181 10.57 -16.14 5.46
N THR A 182 9.85 -15.09 5.88
CA THR A 182 9.33 -14.92 7.24
C THR A 182 7.81 -14.95 7.32
N PHE A 183 7.13 -14.82 6.19
CA PHE A 183 5.69 -14.77 6.07
C PHE A 183 5.18 -15.89 5.16
N THR A 184 4.20 -16.62 5.69
CA THR A 184 3.31 -17.51 4.95
C THR A 184 1.89 -17.11 5.28
N SER A 185 1.04 -16.98 4.26
CA SER A 185 -0.37 -16.71 4.46
C SER A 185 -1.05 -17.93 5.09
N SER A 186 -1.66 -17.73 6.24
CA SER A 186 -2.53 -18.70 6.91
C SER A 186 -3.98 -18.56 6.49
N GLN A 187 -4.39 -17.37 6.04
CA GLN A 187 -5.76 -17.09 5.59
C GLN A 187 -5.98 -17.53 4.13
N HIS A 188 -4.95 -17.43 3.29
CA HIS A 188 -5.00 -17.73 1.86
C HIS A 188 -3.77 -18.54 1.39
N PRO A 189 -3.50 -19.73 1.99
CA PRO A 189 -2.28 -20.49 1.75
C PRO A 189 -2.10 -20.92 0.28
N GLU A 190 -3.18 -21.34 -0.39
CA GLU A 190 -3.15 -21.77 -1.79
C GLU A 190 -2.83 -20.59 -2.73
N LEU A 191 -3.52 -19.46 -2.58
CA LEU A 191 -3.24 -18.27 -3.37
C LEU A 191 -1.82 -17.74 -3.12
N TRP A 192 -1.35 -17.80 -1.87
CA TRP A 192 0.02 -17.43 -1.54
C TRP A 192 1.03 -18.33 -2.23
N ALA A 193 0.80 -19.64 -2.30
CA ALA A 193 1.68 -20.57 -3.01
C ALA A 193 1.83 -20.22 -4.50
N LEU A 194 0.76 -19.71 -5.14
CA LEU A 194 0.79 -19.26 -6.54
C LEU A 194 1.51 -17.92 -6.71
N VAL A 195 1.26 -16.94 -5.83
CA VAL A 195 1.77 -15.57 -5.94
C VAL A 195 3.21 -15.42 -5.43
N LYS A 196 3.58 -16.16 -4.38
CA LYS A 196 4.89 -16.06 -3.71
C LYS A 196 6.07 -16.16 -4.69
N PRO A 197 6.13 -17.10 -5.67
CA PRO A 197 7.23 -17.16 -6.61
C PRO A 197 7.36 -15.89 -7.48
N LEU A 198 6.25 -15.27 -7.88
CA LEU A 198 6.28 -14.00 -8.62
C LEU A 198 6.93 -12.88 -7.79
N ILE A 199 6.62 -12.84 -6.49
CA ILE A 199 7.16 -11.86 -5.54
C ILE A 199 8.64 -12.13 -5.24
N GLU A 200 9.03 -13.40 -5.08
CA GLU A 200 10.43 -13.81 -4.89
C GLU A 200 11.31 -13.39 -6.08
N GLU A 201 10.77 -13.47 -7.30
CA GLU A 201 11.49 -13.07 -8.50
C GLU A 201 11.68 -11.55 -8.60
N LEU A 202 10.96 -10.71 -7.84
CA LEU A 202 11.15 -9.25 -7.90
C LEU A 202 12.56 -8.81 -7.45
N LYS A 203 13.31 -9.71 -6.81
CA LYS A 203 14.73 -9.53 -6.41
C LYS A 203 15.68 -9.24 -7.58
N THR A 204 15.35 -9.70 -8.79
CA THR A 204 16.32 -9.79 -9.90
C THR A 204 16.15 -8.77 -11.02
N SER A 205 15.21 -7.83 -10.89
CA SER A 205 15.05 -6.73 -11.85
C SER A 205 15.72 -5.46 -11.31
N ALA A 206 17.03 -5.37 -11.50
CA ALA A 206 17.80 -4.13 -11.44
C ALA A 206 18.75 -4.09 -12.63
#